data_AF-A0A132T709-F1
#
_entry.id   AF-A0A132T709-F1
#
_cell.length_a   1.000
_cell.length_b   1.000
_cell.length_c   1.000
_cell.angle_alpha   90.00
_cell.angle_beta   90.00
_cell.angle_gamma   90.00
#
_symmetry.space_group_name_H-M   'P 1'
#
loop_
_entity.id
_entity.type
_entity.pdbx_description
1 polymer ?
#
loop_
_entity_poly.entity_id
_entity_poly.type
_entity_poly.pdbx_seq_one_letter_code
_entity_poly.pdbx_strand_id
1 'polypeptide(L)'
;MDLIESAAAKREQAPQDAHDQAVEHDSFFADDIYVAPNGEQFPVPVYEELDDDQQERLDAVQHMLNSCDRFPDVTIPGYTEETVDDDGKVTRRIHPERTAPGGYKMPYEKGGERVSPPANVQLTEALLGDEQFAKFKAAKGKSSVFVKMFMELQRRVQEREQSDPKSEGGSADVAEVSD
;
A
#
# COMPACT_ATOMS: atom_id res chain seq x y z
N MET A 1 -11.01 -6.13 -43.58
CA MET A 1 -10.66 -5.97 -42.16
C MET A 1 -10.82 -4.50 -41.85
N ASP A 2 -11.86 -4.20 -41.08
CA ASP A 2 -12.50 -2.89 -40.99
C ASP A 2 -11.72 -1.91 -40.12
N LEU A 3 -11.66 -0.64 -40.57
CA LEU A 3 -11.02 0.49 -39.90
C LEU A 3 -11.58 0.80 -38.49
N ILE A 4 -12.70 0.18 -38.13
CA ILE A 4 -13.35 0.33 -36.82
C ILE A 4 -12.71 -0.60 -35.77
N GLU A 5 -12.31 -1.81 -36.17
CA GLU A 5 -11.58 -2.73 -35.27
C GLU A 5 -10.18 -2.21 -34.93
N SER A 6 -9.51 -1.54 -35.87
CA SER A 6 -8.18 -0.99 -35.65
C SER A 6 -8.16 0.24 -34.73
N ALA A 7 -9.25 1.02 -34.69
CA ALA A 7 -9.42 2.15 -33.78
C ALA A 7 -9.79 1.71 -32.36
N ALA A 8 -10.54 0.61 -32.21
CA ALA A 8 -10.82 0.00 -30.92
C ALA A 8 -9.55 -0.63 -30.31
N ALA A 9 -8.79 -1.37 -31.12
CA ALA A 9 -7.50 -1.94 -30.70
C ALA A 9 -6.49 -0.85 -30.30
N LYS A 10 -6.45 0.29 -31.03
CA LYS A 10 -5.60 1.44 -30.67
C LYS A 10 -6.02 2.17 -29.40
N ARG A 11 -7.30 2.14 -29.02
CA ARG A 11 -7.80 2.74 -27.77
C ARG A 11 -7.59 1.82 -26.57
N GLU A 12 -7.64 0.51 -26.79
CA GLU A 12 -7.35 -0.51 -25.76
C GLU A 12 -5.85 -0.68 -25.51
N GLN A 13 -5.00 -0.38 -26.50
CA GLN A 13 -3.55 -0.30 -26.33
C GLN A 13 -3.08 0.99 -25.67
N ALA A 14 -3.86 2.07 -25.65
CA ALA A 14 -3.41 3.36 -25.11
C ALA A 14 -3.03 3.33 -23.61
N PRO A 15 -3.73 2.61 -22.70
CA PRO A 15 -3.32 2.47 -21.30
C PRO A 15 -2.11 1.55 -21.13
N GLN A 16 -2.04 0.50 -21.95
CA GLN A 16 -0.92 -0.46 -21.97
C GLN A 16 0.35 0.21 -22.49
N ASP A 17 0.25 0.99 -23.56
CA ASP A 17 1.34 1.76 -24.16
C ASP A 17 1.76 2.93 -23.24
N ALA A 18 0.82 3.52 -22.46
CA ALA A 18 1.16 4.51 -21.45
C ALA A 18 1.92 3.89 -20.26
N HIS A 19 1.53 2.67 -19.84
CA HIS A 19 2.25 1.88 -18.85
C HIS A 19 3.63 1.46 -19.38
N ASP A 20 3.71 0.92 -20.59
CA ASP A 20 4.96 0.46 -21.20
C ASP A 20 5.92 1.63 -21.46
N GLN A 21 5.41 2.82 -21.82
CA GLN A 21 6.22 4.04 -21.90
C GLN A 21 6.68 4.55 -20.53
N ALA A 22 5.87 4.41 -19.48
CA ALA A 22 6.28 4.76 -18.11
C ALA A 22 7.37 3.82 -17.57
N VAL A 23 7.27 2.52 -17.90
CA VAL A 23 8.28 1.50 -17.61
C VAL A 23 9.59 1.76 -18.36
N GLU A 24 9.54 2.21 -19.62
CA GLU A 24 10.75 2.50 -20.40
C GLU A 24 11.45 3.82 -20.02
N HIS A 25 10.74 4.79 -19.44
CA HIS A 25 11.30 6.13 -19.25
C HIS A 25 11.79 6.51 -17.85
N ASP A 26 11.30 5.97 -16.72
CA ASP A 26 11.91 6.26 -15.40
C ASP A 26 11.39 5.48 -14.16
N SER A 27 10.77 4.29 -14.27
CA SER A 27 10.30 3.63 -13.03
C SER A 27 11.41 2.82 -12.33
N PHE A 28 12.07 3.45 -11.37
CA PHE A 28 12.94 2.81 -10.37
C PHE A 28 12.18 1.83 -9.43
N PHE A 29 10.85 1.77 -9.55
CA PHE A 29 9.98 0.87 -8.83
C PHE A 29 9.67 -0.34 -9.71
N ALA A 30 10.08 -1.52 -9.26
CA ALA A 30 9.71 -2.75 -9.96
C ALA A 30 8.23 -3.01 -9.67
N ASP A 31 7.37 -2.75 -10.66
CA ASP A 31 5.94 -3.06 -10.60
C ASP A 31 5.76 -4.55 -10.32
N ASP A 32 5.05 -4.87 -9.23
CA ASP A 32 4.60 -6.23 -9.00
C ASP A 32 3.41 -6.50 -9.94
N ILE A 33 3.44 -7.63 -10.65
CA ILE A 33 2.34 -8.03 -11.52
C ILE A 33 1.55 -9.16 -10.88
N TYR A 34 0.27 -8.93 -10.62
CA TYR A 34 -0.65 -9.98 -10.20
C TYR A 34 -1.11 -10.78 -11.42
N VAL A 35 -0.88 -12.10 -11.40
CA VAL A 35 -1.37 -13.02 -12.44
C VAL A 35 -2.62 -13.73 -11.95
N ALA A 36 -3.75 -13.49 -12.62
CA ALA A 36 -5.02 -14.13 -12.33
C ALA A 36 -5.06 -15.60 -12.81
N PRO A 37 -5.99 -16.43 -12.30
CA PRO A 37 -6.10 -17.84 -12.71
C PRO A 37 -6.27 -18.10 -14.22
N ASN A 38 -6.81 -17.16 -14.98
CA ASN A 38 -6.94 -17.26 -16.43
C ASN A 38 -5.69 -16.78 -17.20
N GLY A 39 -4.64 -16.34 -16.50
CA GLY A 39 -3.40 -15.82 -17.07
C GLY A 39 -3.39 -14.32 -17.33
N GLU A 40 -4.51 -13.61 -17.12
CA GLU A 40 -4.53 -12.14 -17.21
C GLU A 40 -3.64 -11.52 -16.13
N GLN A 41 -2.99 -10.42 -16.51
CA GLN A 41 -2.02 -9.71 -15.69
C GLN A 41 -2.59 -8.37 -15.26
N PHE A 42 -2.46 -8.06 -13.98
CA PHE A 42 -2.91 -6.81 -13.38
C PHE A 42 -1.73 -6.15 -12.70
N PRO A 43 -1.31 -4.94 -13.13
CA PRO A 43 -0.25 -4.22 -12.45
C PRO A 43 -0.70 -3.86 -11.04
N VAL A 44 0.21 -4.04 -10.08
CA VAL A 44 0.02 -3.62 -8.69
C VAL A 44 0.69 -2.25 -8.53
N PRO A 45 -0.07 -1.16 -8.34
CA PRO A 45 0.50 0.18 -8.35
C PRO A 45 1.32 0.47 -7.07
N VAL A 46 2.32 1.36 -7.17
CA VAL A 46 2.88 2.03 -5.97
C VAL A 46 1.98 3.20 -5.55
N TYR A 47 2.09 3.66 -4.29
CA TYR A 47 1.26 4.78 -3.81
C TYR A 47 1.44 6.06 -4.65
N GLU A 48 2.65 6.30 -5.15
CA GLU A 48 3.02 7.51 -5.92
C GLU A 48 2.46 7.51 -7.35
N GLU A 49 1.99 6.36 -7.84
CA GLU A 49 1.44 6.20 -9.19
C GLU A 49 -0.08 6.26 -9.25
N LEU A 50 -0.75 6.35 -8.09
CA LEU A 50 -2.21 6.44 -8.05
C LEU A 50 -2.66 7.78 -8.62
N ASP A 51 -3.64 7.75 -9.53
CA ASP A 51 -4.32 8.96 -9.96
C ASP A 51 -5.21 9.54 -8.85
N ASP A 52 -5.61 10.82 -8.99
CA ASP A 52 -6.41 11.53 -7.99
C ASP A 52 -7.71 10.78 -7.63
N ASP A 53 -8.35 10.13 -8.60
CA ASP A 53 -9.61 9.40 -8.39
C ASP A 53 -9.35 8.06 -7.64
N GLN A 54 -8.26 7.36 -7.96
CA GLN A 54 -7.79 6.16 -7.26
C GLN A 54 -7.43 6.51 -5.82
N GLN A 55 -6.74 7.63 -5.61
CA GLN A 55 -6.38 8.12 -4.29
C GLN A 55 -7.62 8.47 -3.47
N GLU A 56 -8.59 9.20 -4.02
CA GLU A 56 -9.84 9.51 -3.33
C GLU A 56 -10.61 8.23 -2.93
N ARG A 57 -10.72 7.24 -3.84
CA ARG A 57 -11.33 5.95 -3.51
C ARG A 57 -10.58 5.21 -2.41
N LEU A 58 -9.25 5.21 -2.47
CA LEU A 58 -8.41 4.53 -1.49
C LEU A 58 -8.57 5.18 -0.10
N ASP A 59 -8.54 6.50 -0.04
CA ASP A 59 -8.75 7.28 1.19
C ASP A 59 -10.13 7.02 1.78
N ALA A 60 -11.18 6.95 0.94
CA ALA A 60 -12.52 6.60 1.39
C ALA A 60 -12.58 5.20 2.03
N VAL A 61 -11.91 4.22 1.44
CA VAL A 61 -11.82 2.86 2.00
C VAL A 61 -11.03 2.85 3.30
N GLN A 62 -9.88 3.55 3.36
CA GLN A 62 -9.08 3.65 4.58
C GLN A 62 -9.83 4.35 5.72
N HIS A 63 -10.53 5.44 5.41
CA HIS A 63 -11.38 6.13 6.37
C HIS A 63 -12.50 5.22 6.90
N MET A 64 -13.15 4.48 6.00
CA MET A 64 -14.17 3.50 6.38
C MET A 64 -13.61 2.44 7.33
N LEU A 65 -12.43 1.87 7.03
CA LEU A 65 -11.78 0.88 7.89
C LEU A 65 -11.41 1.45 9.25
N ASN A 66 -10.93 2.70 9.30
CA ASN A 66 -10.66 3.40 10.55
C ASN A 66 -11.90 3.64 11.41
N SER A 67 -13.08 3.74 10.78
CA SER A 67 -14.37 3.88 11.45
C SER A 67 -15.04 2.55 11.83
N CYS A 68 -14.40 1.40 11.55
CA CYS A 68 -14.96 0.09 11.89
C CYS A 68 -14.92 -0.21 13.39
N ASP A 69 -15.85 -1.04 13.83
CA ASP A 69 -16.02 -1.46 15.20
C ASP A 69 -14.77 -2.15 15.72
N ARG A 70 -14.42 -1.83 16.97
CA ARG A 70 -13.28 -2.40 17.69
C ARG A 70 -13.74 -3.15 18.93
N PHE A 71 -12.91 -4.08 19.40
CA PHE A 71 -13.02 -4.58 20.76
C PHE A 71 -12.79 -3.43 21.75
N PRO A 72 -13.26 -3.53 23.00
CA PRO A 72 -12.95 -2.55 24.03
C PRO A 72 -11.44 -2.39 24.20
N ASP A 73 -11.04 -1.17 24.55
CA ASP A 73 -9.65 -0.86 24.88
C ASP A 73 -9.19 -1.67 26.10
N VAL A 74 -7.91 -2.02 26.10
CA VAL A 74 -7.30 -2.84 27.15
C VAL A 74 -6.33 -1.99 27.95
N THR A 75 -6.55 -1.92 29.26
CA THR A 75 -5.58 -1.35 30.20
C THR A 75 -4.46 -2.36 30.42
N ILE A 76 -3.26 -1.98 29.98
CA ILE A 76 -2.03 -2.73 30.23
C ILE A 76 -1.44 -2.20 31.54
N PRO A 77 -1.38 -3.01 32.61
CA PRO A 77 -0.83 -2.58 33.88
C PRO A 77 0.65 -2.21 33.73
N GLY A 78 1.08 -1.24 34.51
CA GLY A 78 2.50 -0.89 34.57
C GLY A 78 3.34 -2.04 35.14
N TYR A 79 4.55 -2.21 34.62
CA TYR A 79 5.50 -3.19 35.12
C TYR A 79 6.93 -2.66 35.02
N THR A 80 7.80 -3.17 35.89
CA THR A 80 9.25 -2.92 35.80
C THR A 80 9.90 -4.11 35.15
N GLU A 81 10.60 -3.86 34.05
CA GLU A 81 11.45 -4.83 33.40
C GLU A 81 12.87 -4.69 33.96
N GLU A 82 13.42 -5.78 34.49
CA GLU A 82 14.82 -5.84 34.89
C GLU A 82 15.59 -6.67 33.86
N THR A 83 16.62 -6.09 33.26
CA THR A 83 17.53 -6.78 32.35
C THR A 83 18.90 -6.84 33.00
N VAL A 84 19.56 -7.99 32.88
CA VAL A 84 20.93 -8.17 33.37
C VAL A 84 21.83 -8.33 32.16
N ASP A 85 22.77 -7.41 32.01
CA ASP A 85 23.77 -7.46 30.93
C ASP A 85 24.81 -8.57 31.23
N ASP A 86 25.60 -8.96 30.23
CA ASP A 86 26.63 -10.02 30.35
C ASP A 86 27.67 -9.73 31.46
N ASP A 87 27.88 -8.45 31.80
CA ASP A 87 28.75 -7.99 32.89
C ASP A 87 28.08 -8.03 34.29
N GLY A 88 26.86 -8.57 34.39
CA GLY A 88 26.09 -8.65 35.64
C GLY A 88 25.44 -7.33 36.08
N LYS A 89 25.48 -6.30 35.22
CA LYS A 89 24.84 -5.00 35.49
C LYS A 89 23.33 -5.12 35.33
N VAL A 90 22.58 -4.73 36.36
CA VAL A 90 21.11 -4.69 36.33
C VAL A 90 20.65 -3.33 35.80
N THR A 91 19.95 -3.31 34.67
CA THR A 91 19.19 -2.17 34.18
C THR A 91 17.71 -2.37 34.46
N ARG A 92 17.04 -1.31 34.93
CA ARG A 92 15.60 -1.30 35.20
C ARG A 92 14.90 -0.35 34.24
N ARG A 93 13.91 -0.86 33.52
CA ARG A 93 13.02 -0.07 32.66
C ARG A 93 11.62 -0.09 33.25
N ILE A 94 11.13 1.09 33.61
CA ILE A 94 9.77 1.24 34.15
C ILE A 94 8.82 1.48 32.97
N HIS A 95 7.85 0.58 32.80
CA HIS A 95 6.76 0.73 31.85
C HIS A 95 5.53 1.20 32.62
N PRO A 96 5.05 2.45 32.42
CA PRO A 96 3.84 2.92 33.10
C PRO A 96 2.60 2.18 32.60
N GLU A 97 1.54 2.23 33.40
CA GLU A 97 0.21 1.80 32.95
C GLU A 97 -0.17 2.59 31.70
N ARG A 98 -0.71 1.88 30.71
CA ARG A 98 -1.15 2.47 29.46
C ARG A 98 -2.41 1.80 28.96
N THR A 99 -3.25 2.58 28.28
CA THR A 99 -4.40 2.03 27.56
C THR A 99 -3.99 1.78 26.12
N ALA A 100 -4.17 0.54 25.66
CA ALA A 100 -3.99 0.17 24.26
C ALA A 100 -5.37 0.11 23.59
N PRO A 101 -5.53 0.70 22.40
CA PRO A 101 -6.78 0.61 21.66
C PRO A 101 -7.10 -0.85 21.34
N GLY A 102 -8.37 -1.23 21.48
CA GLY A 102 -8.80 -2.57 21.10
C GLY A 102 -8.58 -2.82 19.60
N GLY A 103 -8.32 -4.08 19.23
CA GLY A 103 -8.22 -4.49 17.83
C GLY A 103 -9.56 -4.35 17.10
N TYR A 104 -9.54 -4.24 15.78
CA TYR A 104 -10.76 -4.30 14.98
C TYR A 104 -11.46 -5.65 15.14
N LYS A 105 -12.79 -5.64 15.16
CA LYS A 105 -13.57 -6.87 15.04
C LYS A 105 -13.42 -7.45 13.65
N MET A 106 -13.32 -8.78 13.56
CA MET A 106 -13.10 -9.50 12.31
C MET A 106 -14.19 -10.57 12.11
N PRO A 107 -14.88 -10.62 10.95
CA PRO A 107 -14.78 -9.68 9.81
C PRO A 107 -15.09 -8.23 10.22
N TYR A 108 -14.57 -7.25 9.46
CA TYR A 108 -14.84 -5.84 9.76
C TYR A 108 -16.35 -5.59 9.87
N GLU A 109 -16.73 -4.91 10.96
CA GLU A 109 -18.09 -4.50 11.27
C GLU A 109 -18.14 -2.98 11.38
N LYS A 110 -19.27 -2.37 11.03
CA LYS A 110 -19.54 -0.95 11.26
C LYS A 110 -20.94 -0.81 11.84
N GLY A 111 -21.04 -0.35 13.10
CA GLY A 111 -22.33 -0.27 13.79
C GLY A 111 -22.97 -1.65 14.02
N GLY A 112 -22.16 -2.69 14.21
CA GLY A 112 -22.59 -4.08 14.39
C GLY A 112 -22.97 -4.81 13.11
N GLU A 113 -22.91 -4.17 11.94
CA GLU A 113 -23.17 -4.80 10.65
C GLU A 113 -21.88 -5.11 9.92
N ARG A 114 -21.82 -6.31 9.32
CA ARG A 114 -20.65 -6.73 8.53
C ARG A 114 -20.45 -5.79 7.34
N VAL A 115 -19.23 -5.29 7.19
CA VAL A 115 -18.79 -4.55 6.01
C VAL A 115 -18.85 -5.46 4.78
N SER A 116 -19.62 -5.03 3.78
CA SER A 116 -19.81 -5.70 2.51
C SER A 116 -19.77 -4.69 1.35
N PRO A 117 -19.01 -4.93 0.27
CA PRO A 117 -18.15 -6.11 0.06
C PRO A 117 -16.96 -6.13 1.05
N PRO A 118 -16.25 -7.26 1.22
CA PRO A 118 -15.13 -7.35 2.17
C PRO A 118 -14.05 -6.31 1.90
N ALA A 119 -13.35 -5.86 2.94
CA ALA A 119 -12.34 -4.80 2.87
C ALA A 119 -11.31 -4.96 1.72
N ASN A 120 -10.75 -6.16 1.55
CA ASN A 120 -9.79 -6.41 0.48
C ASN A 120 -10.40 -6.24 -0.92
N VAL A 121 -11.70 -6.54 -1.07
CA VAL A 121 -12.43 -6.35 -2.33
C VAL A 121 -12.56 -4.85 -2.61
N GLN A 122 -12.97 -4.06 -1.62
CA GLN A 122 -13.05 -2.60 -1.73
C GLN A 122 -11.69 -1.96 -2.03
N LEU A 123 -10.62 -2.42 -1.38
CA LEU A 123 -9.26 -1.95 -1.65
C LEU A 123 -8.81 -2.29 -3.08
N THR A 124 -9.09 -3.51 -3.55
CA THR A 124 -8.73 -3.89 -4.94
C THR A 124 -9.52 -3.07 -5.95
N GLU A 125 -10.81 -2.81 -5.70
CA GLU A 125 -11.65 -1.95 -6.54
C GLU A 125 -11.17 -0.49 -6.54
N ALA A 126 -10.78 0.04 -5.37
CA ALA A 126 -10.21 1.38 -5.28
C ALA A 126 -8.92 1.53 -6.11
N LEU A 127 -8.01 0.54 -5.99
CA LEU A 127 -6.72 0.52 -6.67
C LEU A 127 -6.83 0.29 -8.19
N LEU A 128 -7.69 -0.63 -8.63
CA LEU A 128 -7.83 -0.94 -10.05
C LEU A 128 -8.79 0.02 -10.78
N GLY A 129 -9.71 0.65 -10.04
CA GLY A 129 -10.85 1.33 -10.64
C GLY A 129 -11.88 0.35 -11.22
N ASP A 130 -13.06 0.87 -11.59
CA ASP A 130 -14.23 0.06 -11.93
C ASP A 130 -14.00 -0.89 -13.12
N GLU A 131 -13.36 -0.41 -14.19
CA GLU A 131 -13.16 -1.18 -15.42
C GLU A 131 -12.19 -2.34 -15.24
N GLN A 132 -10.99 -2.06 -14.69
CA GLN A 132 -9.98 -3.10 -14.47
C GLN A 132 -10.41 -4.04 -13.34
N PHE A 133 -11.15 -3.56 -12.35
CA PHE A 133 -11.73 -4.43 -11.32
C PHE A 133 -12.80 -5.38 -11.89
N ALA A 134 -13.59 -4.95 -12.88
CA ALA A 134 -14.52 -5.84 -13.57
C ALA A 134 -13.78 -6.96 -14.32
N LYS A 135 -12.68 -6.63 -15.03
CA LYS A 135 -11.81 -7.63 -15.67
C LYS A 135 -11.17 -8.57 -14.63
N PHE A 136 -10.66 -8.02 -13.54
CA PHE A 136 -10.10 -8.79 -12.42
C PHE A 136 -11.09 -9.80 -11.86
N LYS A 137 -12.36 -9.42 -11.66
CA LYS A 137 -13.41 -10.35 -11.23
C LYS A 137 -13.70 -11.43 -12.27
N ALA A 138 -13.81 -11.06 -13.55
CA ALA A 138 -14.04 -12.01 -14.64
C ALA A 138 -12.90 -13.04 -14.75
N ALA A 139 -11.67 -12.59 -14.51
CA ALA A 139 -10.46 -13.39 -14.45
C ALA A 139 -10.35 -14.29 -13.20
N LYS A 140 -11.32 -14.21 -12.27
CA LYS A 140 -11.30 -14.87 -10.95
C LYS A 140 -10.11 -14.44 -10.09
N GLY A 141 -9.73 -13.17 -10.20
CA GLY A 141 -8.71 -12.54 -9.38
C GLY A 141 -9.03 -12.64 -7.88
N LYS A 142 -8.00 -12.77 -7.06
CA LYS A 142 -8.09 -12.90 -5.61
C LYS A 142 -7.68 -11.61 -4.93
N SER A 143 -8.66 -10.80 -4.54
CA SER A 143 -8.43 -9.50 -3.88
C SER A 143 -7.52 -9.58 -2.65
N SER A 144 -7.59 -10.66 -1.86
CA SER A 144 -6.69 -10.84 -0.70
C SER A 144 -5.23 -11.01 -1.09
N VAL A 145 -4.94 -11.61 -2.25
CA VAL A 145 -3.58 -11.78 -2.77
C VAL A 145 -3.09 -10.47 -3.39
N PHE A 146 -3.95 -9.83 -4.19
CA PHE A 146 -3.65 -8.54 -4.81
C PHE A 146 -3.30 -7.48 -3.76
N VAL A 147 -4.15 -7.32 -2.73
CA VAL A 147 -3.90 -6.37 -1.63
C VAL A 147 -2.64 -6.72 -0.83
N LYS A 148 -2.35 -8.02 -0.65
CA LYS A 148 -1.10 -8.44 0.00
C LYS A 148 0.12 -7.99 -0.82
N MET A 149 0.11 -8.22 -2.14
CA MET A 149 1.18 -7.79 -3.03
C MET A 149 1.36 -6.27 -2.99
N PHE A 150 0.25 -5.52 -3.02
CA PHE A 150 0.27 -4.07 -2.86
C PHE A 150 0.97 -3.66 -1.57
N MET A 151 0.56 -4.19 -0.41
CA MET A 151 1.18 -3.85 0.88
C MET A 151 2.67 -4.25 0.95
N GLU A 152 3.04 -5.37 0.35
CA GLU A 152 4.45 -5.80 0.27
C GLU A 152 5.28 -4.87 -0.62
N LEU A 153 4.74 -4.42 -1.75
CA LEU A 153 5.37 -3.45 -2.63
C LEU A 153 5.61 -2.12 -1.90
N GLN A 154 4.60 -1.58 -1.21
CA GLN A 154 4.75 -0.33 -0.43
C GLN A 154 5.82 -0.45 0.66
N ARG A 155 5.88 -1.60 1.35
CA ARG A 155 6.93 -1.84 2.35
C ARG A 155 8.32 -1.82 1.73
N ARG A 156 8.49 -2.42 0.54
CA ARG A 156 9.79 -2.41 -0.16
C ARG A 156 10.18 -1.00 -0.62
N VAL A 157 9.22 -0.19 -1.07
CA VAL A 157 9.44 1.23 -1.39
C VAL A 157 9.93 1.97 -0.13
N GLN A 158 9.18 1.87 0.96
CA GLN A 158 9.51 2.52 2.22
C GLN A 158 10.87 2.07 2.79
N GLU A 159 11.20 0.78 2.72
CA GLU A 159 12.49 0.25 3.17
C GLU A 159 13.66 0.81 2.35
N ARG A 160 13.47 1.00 1.04
CA ARG A 160 14.48 1.63 0.17
C ARG A 160 14.67 3.10 0.50
N GLU A 161 13.58 3.85 0.66
CA GLU A 161 13.66 5.27 1.04
C GLU A 161 14.38 5.49 2.38
N GLN A 162 14.17 4.59 3.35
CA GLN A 162 14.86 4.66 4.64
C GLN A 162 16.32 4.21 4.57
N SER A 163 16.65 3.31 3.65
CA SER A 163 18.00 2.78 3.48
C SER A 163 18.87 3.65 2.57
N ASP A 164 18.28 4.59 1.82
CA ASP A 164 19.02 5.53 0.98
C ASP A 164 19.68 6.60 1.87
N PRO A 165 21.01 6.59 2.03
CA PRO A 165 21.70 7.60 2.81
C PRO A 165 21.55 8.95 2.10
N LYS A 166 20.64 9.78 2.59
CA LYS A 166 20.63 11.22 2.27
C LYS A 166 21.93 11.85 2.80
N SER A 167 22.96 11.81 1.96
CA SER A 167 24.22 12.55 1.99
C SER A 167 24.74 12.92 3.39
N GLU A 168 25.57 12.06 3.98
CA GLU A 168 26.62 12.56 4.87
C GLU A 168 27.62 13.38 4.02
N GLY A 169 27.63 14.72 4.19
CA GLY A 169 28.81 15.53 3.94
C GLY A 169 29.10 16.02 2.52
N GLY A 170 28.08 16.45 1.76
CA GLY A 170 28.30 17.28 0.58
C GLY A 170 28.54 18.75 0.94
N SER A 171 29.70 19.07 1.55
CA SER A 171 30.16 20.47 1.66
C SER A 171 30.42 21.01 0.26
N ALA A 172 29.41 21.64 -0.35
CA ALA A 172 29.63 22.48 -1.51
C ALA A 172 30.41 23.71 -1.03
N ASP A 173 31.74 23.65 -1.19
CA ASP A 173 32.58 24.84 -1.28
C ASP A 173 31.99 25.71 -2.39
N VAL A 174 31.22 26.72 -1.98
CA VAL A 174 30.71 27.75 -2.88
C VAL A 174 31.92 28.62 -3.22
N ALA A 175 32.53 28.39 -4.38
CA ALA A 175 33.56 29.26 -4.89
C ALA A 175 32.98 30.67 -5.04
N GLU A 176 33.59 31.61 -4.31
CA GLU A 176 33.30 33.03 -4.35
C GLU A 176 33.59 33.55 -5.77
N VAL A 177 32.54 33.99 -6.48
CA VAL A 177 32.68 34.68 -7.76
C VAL A 177 32.94 36.15 -7.45
N SER A 178 34.19 36.58 -7.59
CA SER A 178 34.55 38.00 -7.53
C SER A 178 34.19 38.70 -8.84
N ASP A 179 33.53 39.87 -8.72
CA ASP A 179 33.26 40.85 -9.80
C ASP A 179 34.54 41.32 -10.53
#